data_AF-A0A3D4RU67-F1
#
_entry.id   AF-A0A3D4RU67-F1
#
_cell.length_a   1.000
_cell.length_b   1.000
_cell.length_c   1.000
_cell.angle_alpha   90.00
_cell.angle_beta   90.00
_cell.angle_gamma   90.00
#
_symmetry.space_group_name_H-M   'P 1'
#
loop_
_entity.id
_entity.type
_entity.pdbx_description
1 polymer ?
#
loop_
_entity_poly.entity_id
_entity_poly.type
_entity_poly.pdbx_seq_one_letter_code
_entity_poly.pdbx_strand_id
1 'polypeptide(L)'
;MMERESKNSWVGFFIGPILVFIALGAIWKNESRFDYHQAAKKTQAVNSPQDLLPAQRFSYTERMDPELVLPGDYVEAFTGYLMVRRSAEIYAWDKDTDSDNNVTWSRRWMSSVENNSRNQGISQQLSSRTFTADEYQLGALTINGLRIEFVDPTVTIAPFGLQVTHPALRVQGDYLYLLKGQADKIGDERIRYSGIPVPATATYFGKADSGRGVADTSQARTGMINALIQDSGVLHHIVAGDRETALATMAAHISRLKWIVRGVASLAVVIGFSMLFGSMLGFLYSIPVIGSLARSGSFLLSLVLALPLILITMLGGYLFSNPLVLVAVVVLIGGGLFALGQRKKATQRAVSQQLENQYGAKLQTLDLTELEFIGLAKLAFSDGHLDPKEEQFLRRWSRKQGWNDARFTAMLAKANQMGTSDPQSGSDSEEQLKNLIRLALADGDLSRSELNVIQNAAKHLGFDQGRIVQLVQQVQSVSLLG
;
A
#
# COMPACT_ATOMS: atom_id res chain seq x y z
N MET A 1 -50.17 3.15 -15.06
CA MET A 1 -49.67 1.97 -14.33
C MET A 1 -48.15 1.99 -14.45
N MET A 2 -47.47 2.55 -13.46
CA MET A 2 -46.00 2.59 -13.41
C MET A 2 -45.53 1.24 -12.88
N GLU A 3 -45.00 0.39 -13.75
CA GLU A 3 -44.12 -0.69 -13.30
C GLU A 3 -42.88 -0.05 -12.68
N ARG A 4 -42.84 0.02 -11.35
CA ARG A 4 -41.59 0.16 -10.61
C ARG A 4 -40.80 -1.12 -10.86
N GLU A 5 -39.92 -1.13 -11.85
CA GLU A 5 -38.87 -2.13 -11.92
C GLU A 5 -37.96 -1.97 -10.69
N SER A 6 -38.26 -2.73 -9.63
CA SER A 6 -37.37 -2.87 -8.48
C SER A 6 -36.22 -3.81 -8.84
N LYS A 7 -35.21 -3.30 -9.52
CA LYS A 7 -33.95 -4.01 -9.81
C LYS A 7 -32.86 -2.94 -9.93
N ASN A 8 -31.93 -2.78 -8.97
CA ASN A 8 -30.69 -3.58 -8.95
C ASN A 8 -29.80 -3.30 -7.71
N SER A 9 -30.34 -3.26 -6.48
CA SER A 9 -29.45 -3.14 -5.29
C SER A 9 -28.48 -4.33 -5.18
N TRP A 10 -28.89 -5.53 -5.58
CA TRP A 10 -28.07 -6.74 -5.56
C TRP A 10 -26.88 -6.71 -6.52
N VAL A 11 -26.91 -5.90 -7.57
CA VAL A 11 -25.83 -5.83 -8.57
C VAL A 11 -24.59 -5.17 -7.95
N GLY A 12 -24.76 -4.11 -7.15
CA GLY A 12 -23.66 -3.46 -6.44
C GLY A 12 -22.97 -4.37 -5.41
N PHE A 13 -23.74 -5.26 -4.79
CA PHE A 13 -23.22 -6.24 -3.82
C PHE A 13 -22.23 -7.25 -4.43
N PHE A 14 -22.41 -7.64 -5.70
CA PHE A 14 -21.48 -8.55 -6.39
C PHE A 14 -20.38 -7.82 -7.17
N ILE A 15 -20.71 -6.72 -7.84
CA ILE A 15 -19.74 -5.97 -8.65
C ILE A 15 -18.67 -5.31 -7.77
N GLY A 16 -19.07 -4.73 -6.64
CA GLY A 16 -18.16 -4.04 -5.72
C GLY A 16 -16.98 -4.92 -5.28
N PRO A 17 -17.22 -6.10 -4.67
CA PRO A 17 -16.16 -7.03 -4.28
C PRO A 17 -15.29 -7.51 -5.45
N ILE A 18 -15.88 -7.82 -6.60
CA ILE A 18 -15.10 -8.25 -7.79
C ILE A 18 -14.13 -7.14 -8.21
N LEU A 19 -14.59 -5.89 -8.26
CA LEU A 19 -13.75 -4.74 -8.57
C LEU A 19 -12.62 -4.59 -7.55
N VAL A 20 -12.92 -4.73 -6.25
CA VAL A 20 -11.89 -4.70 -5.19
C VAL A 20 -10.83 -5.77 -5.42
N PHE A 21 -11.21 -7.01 -5.68
CA PHE A 21 -10.23 -8.10 -5.90
C PHE A 21 -9.36 -7.87 -7.14
N ILE A 22 -9.95 -7.45 -8.25
CA ILE A 22 -9.20 -7.13 -9.48
C ILE A 22 -8.23 -5.98 -9.21
N ALA A 23 -8.67 -4.93 -8.51
CA ALA A 23 -7.85 -3.76 -8.22
C ALA A 23 -6.71 -4.07 -7.23
N LEU A 24 -6.97 -4.85 -6.17
CA LEU A 24 -5.92 -5.32 -5.25
C LEU A 24 -4.92 -6.22 -5.97
N GLY A 25 -5.40 -7.11 -6.86
CA GLY A 25 -4.55 -7.93 -7.72
C GLY A 25 -3.68 -7.08 -8.66
N ALA A 26 -4.23 -5.99 -9.22
CA ALA A 26 -3.48 -5.03 -10.03
C ALA A 26 -2.40 -4.31 -9.20
N ILE A 27 -2.70 -3.88 -7.97
CA ILE A 27 -1.72 -3.27 -7.06
C ILE A 27 -0.59 -4.27 -6.77
N TRP A 28 -0.91 -5.50 -6.36
CA TRP A 28 0.08 -6.52 -6.05
C TRP A 28 0.99 -6.84 -7.24
N LYS A 29 0.40 -7.06 -8.43
CA LYS A 29 1.17 -7.34 -9.64
C LYS A 29 2.00 -6.14 -10.10
N ASN A 30 1.53 -4.92 -9.89
CA ASN A 30 2.26 -3.71 -10.21
C ASN A 30 3.51 -3.52 -9.33
N GLU A 31 3.44 -3.89 -8.04
CA GLU A 31 4.63 -3.86 -7.18
C GLU A 31 5.67 -4.91 -7.59
N SER A 32 5.20 -6.10 -7.98
CA SER A 32 6.02 -7.21 -8.44
C SER A 32 6.25 -7.24 -9.96
N ARG A 33 5.98 -6.14 -10.67
CA ARG A 33 6.04 -6.05 -12.13
C ARG A 33 7.45 -6.32 -12.66
N PHE A 34 7.57 -6.72 -13.92
CA PHE A 34 8.88 -6.83 -14.55
C PHE A 34 9.55 -5.47 -14.68
N ASP A 35 10.74 -5.34 -14.10
CA ASP A 35 11.54 -4.11 -14.15
C ASP A 35 12.47 -4.14 -15.38
N TYR A 36 11.92 -3.73 -16.52
CA TYR A 36 12.68 -3.67 -17.78
C TYR A 36 13.84 -2.67 -17.72
N HIS A 37 13.80 -1.65 -16.84
CA HIS A 37 14.92 -0.74 -16.65
C HIS A 37 16.10 -1.47 -15.95
N GLN A 38 15.82 -2.24 -14.89
CA GLN A 38 16.85 -3.05 -14.24
C GLN A 38 17.36 -4.16 -15.16
N ALA A 39 16.48 -4.76 -15.98
CA ALA A 39 16.90 -5.72 -16.99
C ALA A 39 17.80 -5.08 -18.06
N ALA A 40 17.42 -3.89 -18.57
CA ALA A 40 18.20 -3.09 -19.50
C ALA A 40 19.56 -2.70 -18.92
N LYS A 41 19.62 -2.26 -17.67
CA LYS A 41 20.87 -1.89 -16.98
C LYS A 41 21.87 -3.05 -16.89
N LYS A 42 21.37 -4.29 -16.76
CA LYS A 42 22.17 -5.52 -16.71
C LYS A 42 22.63 -6.02 -18.08
N THR A 43 22.15 -5.46 -19.17
CA THR A 43 22.63 -5.81 -20.51
C THR A 43 24.08 -5.37 -20.71
N GLN A 44 24.83 -6.13 -21.49
CA GLN A 44 26.19 -5.75 -21.90
C GLN A 44 26.11 -4.74 -23.06
N ALA A 45 26.78 -3.60 -22.91
CA ALA A 45 26.94 -2.67 -24.03
C ALA A 45 27.94 -3.26 -25.04
N VAL A 46 27.55 -3.29 -26.30
CA VAL A 46 28.41 -3.77 -27.40
C VAL A 46 28.61 -2.65 -28.41
N ASN A 47 29.77 -2.66 -29.08
CA ASN A 47 30.13 -1.67 -30.10
C ASN A 47 29.84 -2.17 -31.52
N SER A 48 29.65 -3.47 -31.71
CA SER A 48 29.37 -4.08 -33.00
C SER A 48 28.36 -5.22 -32.85
N PRO A 49 27.32 -5.29 -33.71
CA PRO A 49 26.39 -6.43 -33.75
C PRO A 49 27.05 -7.75 -34.16
N GLN A 50 28.23 -7.70 -34.81
CA GLN A 50 28.94 -8.90 -35.26
C GLN A 50 29.55 -9.69 -34.09
N ASP A 51 29.79 -9.03 -32.96
CA ASP A 51 30.38 -9.63 -31.77
C ASP A 51 29.33 -10.29 -30.85
N LEU A 52 28.06 -10.32 -31.27
CA LEU A 52 26.96 -10.82 -30.47
C LEU A 52 27.00 -12.34 -30.33
N LEU A 53 27.07 -12.80 -29.09
CA LEU A 53 26.92 -14.20 -28.76
C LEU A 53 25.43 -14.61 -28.79
N PRO A 54 25.08 -15.82 -29.22
CA PRO A 54 23.71 -16.30 -29.20
C PRO A 54 23.08 -16.20 -27.79
N ALA A 55 21.83 -15.73 -27.72
CA ALA A 55 21.07 -15.53 -26.49
C ALA A 55 21.66 -14.51 -25.48
N GLN A 56 22.73 -13.79 -25.85
CA GLN A 56 23.29 -12.72 -25.02
C GLN A 56 22.29 -11.56 -24.88
N ARG A 57 22.14 -11.05 -23.66
CA ARG A 57 21.42 -9.80 -23.43
C ARG A 57 22.37 -8.62 -23.63
N PHE A 58 22.02 -7.74 -24.55
CA PHE A 58 22.90 -6.64 -24.95
C PHE A 58 22.15 -5.32 -25.10
N SER A 59 22.91 -4.24 -25.11
CA SER A 59 22.46 -2.98 -25.69
C SER A 59 23.36 -2.54 -26.81
N TYR A 60 22.79 -1.85 -27.77
CA TYR A 60 23.52 -1.25 -28.88
C TYR A 60 22.99 0.16 -29.12
N THR A 61 23.89 1.13 -29.21
CA THR A 61 23.55 2.55 -29.41
C THR A 61 24.12 2.99 -30.76
N GLU A 62 23.26 3.49 -31.63
CA GLU A 62 23.68 4.00 -32.94
C GLU A 62 22.64 4.96 -33.54
N ARG A 63 22.91 5.48 -34.73
CA ARG A 63 21.93 6.20 -35.53
C ARG A 63 20.80 5.30 -36.00
N MET A 64 19.57 5.77 -35.80
CA MET A 64 18.36 5.11 -36.30
C MET A 64 18.14 5.48 -37.78
N ASP A 65 17.54 4.57 -38.55
CA ASP A 65 17.11 4.84 -39.93
C ASP A 65 16.02 5.94 -39.99
N PRO A 66 16.33 7.15 -40.48
CA PRO A 66 15.36 8.24 -40.56
C PRO A 66 14.30 8.02 -41.64
N GLU A 67 14.54 7.12 -42.59
CA GLU A 67 13.65 6.83 -43.72
C GLU A 67 12.66 5.70 -43.41
N LEU A 68 12.55 5.26 -42.15
CA LEU A 68 11.60 4.23 -41.73
C LEU A 68 10.17 4.59 -42.16
N VAL A 69 9.60 3.75 -43.02
CA VAL A 69 8.23 3.88 -43.54
C VAL A 69 7.32 2.83 -42.91
N LEU A 70 6.24 3.28 -42.28
CA LEU A 70 5.16 2.44 -41.77
C LEU A 70 3.95 2.51 -42.70
N PRO A 71 3.41 1.39 -43.21
CA PRO A 71 2.21 1.41 -44.03
C PRO A 71 1.00 1.86 -43.20
N GLY A 72 0.12 2.66 -43.81
CA GLY A 72 -1.16 3.06 -43.23
C GLY A 72 -2.36 2.37 -43.89
N ASP A 73 -3.49 2.26 -43.18
CA ASP A 73 -4.72 1.71 -43.78
C ASP A 73 -5.58 2.80 -44.47
N TYR A 74 -5.66 4.00 -43.88
CA TYR A 74 -6.50 5.11 -44.36
C TYR A 74 -5.70 6.28 -44.95
N VAL A 75 -4.40 6.19 -44.76
CA VAL A 75 -3.38 7.03 -45.37
C VAL A 75 -2.35 6.08 -45.96
N GLU A 76 -1.60 6.50 -46.96
CA GLU A 76 -0.65 5.63 -47.67
C GLU A 76 0.43 5.09 -46.72
N ALA A 77 1.15 5.99 -46.05
CA ALA A 77 2.22 5.63 -45.13
C ALA A 77 2.56 6.76 -44.14
N PHE A 78 3.38 6.41 -43.14
CA PHE A 78 4.01 7.33 -42.21
C PHE A 78 5.52 7.18 -42.32
N THR A 79 6.23 8.26 -42.64
CA THR A 79 7.70 8.26 -42.72
C THR A 79 8.28 8.93 -41.48
N GLY A 80 9.35 8.37 -40.92
CA GLY A 80 10.09 8.97 -39.80
C GLY A 80 9.45 8.73 -38.43
N TYR A 81 8.72 7.63 -38.25
CA TYR A 81 8.13 7.24 -36.96
C TYR A 81 8.47 5.78 -36.61
N LEU A 82 8.88 5.53 -35.36
CA LEU A 82 9.10 4.17 -34.83
C LEU A 82 7.78 3.40 -34.64
N MET A 83 6.74 4.11 -34.24
CA MET A 83 5.38 3.57 -34.17
C MET A 83 4.37 4.68 -34.40
N VAL A 84 3.20 4.32 -34.91
CA VAL A 84 2.06 5.23 -35.06
C VAL A 84 0.82 4.60 -34.44
N ARG A 85 0.08 5.36 -33.62
CA ARG A 85 -1.20 4.97 -33.04
C ARG A 85 -2.29 5.81 -33.68
N ARG A 86 -3.26 5.13 -34.28
CA ARG A 86 -4.55 5.68 -34.72
C ARG A 86 -5.58 5.49 -33.61
N SER A 87 -6.18 6.59 -33.17
CA SER A 87 -7.36 6.58 -32.31
C SER A 87 -8.56 6.94 -33.17
N ALA A 88 -9.55 6.05 -33.21
CA ALA A 88 -10.83 6.26 -33.88
C ALA A 88 -11.93 6.51 -32.85
N GLU A 89 -12.75 7.51 -33.13
CA GLU A 89 -13.88 7.90 -32.29
C GLU A 89 -15.12 8.08 -33.16
N ILE A 90 -16.29 7.82 -32.58
CA ILE A 90 -17.61 8.04 -33.18
C ILE A 90 -18.42 8.99 -32.31
N TYR A 91 -19.14 9.91 -32.94
CA TYR A 91 -20.05 10.82 -32.26
C TYR A 91 -21.42 10.15 -32.10
N ALA A 92 -21.80 9.85 -30.87
CA ALA A 92 -23.02 9.09 -30.58
C ALA A 92 -23.62 9.47 -29.21
N TRP A 93 -24.79 8.89 -28.89
CA TRP A 93 -25.44 9.09 -27.60
C TRP A 93 -24.75 8.26 -26.53
N ASP A 94 -24.41 8.92 -25.43
CA ASP A 94 -23.85 8.37 -24.20
C ASP A 94 -24.93 8.39 -23.12
N LYS A 95 -25.24 7.22 -22.58
CA LYS A 95 -26.24 7.05 -21.53
C LYS A 95 -25.58 7.04 -20.16
N ASP A 96 -25.78 8.11 -19.41
CA ASP A 96 -25.38 8.14 -18.00
C ASP A 96 -26.58 7.80 -17.11
N THR A 97 -26.36 6.95 -16.10
CA THR A 97 -27.40 6.57 -15.13
C THR A 97 -26.86 6.82 -13.74
N ASP A 98 -27.51 7.73 -13.01
CA ASP A 98 -27.07 8.09 -11.66
C ASP A 98 -27.47 7.03 -10.61
N SER A 99 -27.07 7.27 -9.37
CA SER A 99 -27.36 6.37 -8.23
C SER A 99 -28.85 6.26 -7.90
N ASP A 100 -29.66 7.22 -8.35
CA ASP A 100 -31.10 7.29 -8.12
C ASP A 100 -31.88 6.79 -9.35
N ASN A 101 -31.20 6.10 -10.28
CA ASN A 101 -31.72 5.58 -11.55
C ASN A 101 -32.22 6.65 -12.54
N ASN A 102 -31.85 7.92 -12.35
CA ASN A 102 -32.15 8.95 -13.35
C ASN A 102 -31.20 8.79 -14.54
N VAL A 103 -31.79 8.79 -15.73
CA VAL A 103 -31.03 8.65 -16.98
C VAL A 103 -30.80 10.02 -17.59
N THR A 104 -29.53 10.38 -17.75
CA THR A 104 -29.11 11.57 -18.49
C THR A 104 -28.51 11.14 -19.82
N TRP A 105 -28.85 11.87 -20.88
CA TRP A 105 -28.37 11.61 -22.23
C TRP A 105 -27.47 12.74 -22.68
N SER A 106 -26.24 12.41 -23.09
CA SER A 106 -25.32 13.37 -23.68
C SER A 106 -24.83 12.88 -25.04
N ARG A 107 -24.36 13.80 -25.89
CA ARG A 107 -23.74 13.46 -27.18
C ARG A 107 -22.26 13.78 -27.10
N ARG A 108 -21.43 12.78 -27.34
CA ARG A 108 -19.98 12.91 -27.22
C ARG A 108 -19.25 12.00 -28.19
N TRP A 109 -17.98 12.30 -28.39
CA TRP A 109 -17.05 11.41 -29.08
C TRP A 109 -16.70 10.25 -28.14
N MET A 110 -16.80 9.03 -28.65
CA MET A 110 -16.54 7.79 -27.92
C MET A 110 -15.67 6.86 -28.76
N SER A 111 -14.85 6.03 -28.10
CA SER A 111 -13.97 5.07 -28.78
C SER A 111 -14.73 3.94 -29.48
N SER A 112 -15.96 3.67 -29.06
CA SER A 112 -16.88 2.69 -29.65
C SER A 112 -18.34 3.08 -29.48
N VAL A 113 -19.23 2.55 -30.32
CA VAL A 113 -20.69 2.72 -30.16
C VAL A 113 -21.15 2.01 -28.90
N GLU A 114 -21.76 2.74 -27.98
CA GLU A 114 -22.41 2.16 -26.80
C GLU A 114 -23.72 1.48 -27.23
N ASN A 115 -23.98 0.29 -26.69
CA ASN A 115 -25.23 -0.41 -26.92
C ASN A 115 -26.36 0.20 -26.09
N ASN A 116 -27.14 1.08 -26.72
CA ASN A 116 -28.31 1.70 -26.10
C ASN A 116 -29.42 1.98 -27.13
N SER A 117 -30.62 2.30 -26.67
CA SER A 117 -31.80 2.50 -27.52
C SER A 117 -31.67 3.68 -28.48
N ARG A 118 -30.85 4.69 -28.17
CA ARG A 118 -30.65 5.88 -29.02
C ARG A 118 -29.55 5.71 -30.07
N ASN A 119 -28.73 4.67 -29.94
CA ASN A 119 -27.69 4.32 -30.91
C ASN A 119 -28.13 3.22 -31.89
N GLN A 120 -29.43 2.90 -31.95
CA GLN A 120 -29.94 1.92 -32.92
C GLN A 120 -29.62 2.34 -34.36
N GLY A 121 -29.01 1.42 -35.13
CA GLY A 121 -28.60 1.68 -36.51
C GLY A 121 -27.30 2.46 -36.66
N ILE A 122 -26.68 2.93 -35.58
CA ILE A 122 -25.36 3.55 -35.62
C ILE A 122 -24.30 2.46 -35.62
N SER A 123 -23.38 2.52 -36.58
CA SER A 123 -22.22 1.64 -36.67
C SER A 123 -20.96 2.44 -36.90
N GLN A 124 -19.87 1.99 -36.25
CA GLN A 124 -18.52 2.55 -36.42
C GLN A 124 -17.77 1.75 -37.49
N GLN A 125 -17.18 2.45 -38.44
CA GLN A 125 -16.42 1.90 -39.58
C GLN A 125 -14.91 2.06 -39.39
N LEU A 126 -14.49 3.15 -38.75
CA LEU A 126 -13.11 3.45 -38.44
C LEU A 126 -12.70 2.72 -37.16
N SER A 127 -11.52 2.08 -37.17
CA SER A 127 -11.01 1.33 -36.03
C SER A 127 -9.75 1.97 -35.44
N SER A 128 -9.52 1.85 -34.13
CA SER A 128 -8.22 2.21 -33.54
C SER A 128 -7.19 1.12 -33.84
N ARG A 129 -5.93 1.49 -34.09
CA ARG A 129 -4.84 0.55 -34.40
C ARG A 129 -3.48 1.14 -34.05
N THR A 130 -2.52 0.28 -33.68
CA THR A 130 -1.10 0.64 -33.59
C THR A 130 -0.36 0.02 -34.77
N PHE A 131 0.45 0.83 -35.45
CA PHE A 131 1.34 0.48 -36.55
C PHE A 131 2.77 0.42 -36.04
N THR A 132 3.47 -0.65 -36.40
CA THR A 132 4.87 -0.95 -36.07
C THR A 132 5.51 -1.59 -37.28
N ALA A 133 6.82 -1.43 -37.45
CA ALA A 133 7.55 -2.12 -38.50
C ALA A 133 7.77 -3.60 -38.14
N ASP A 134 7.86 -4.45 -39.16
CA ASP A 134 8.26 -5.86 -39.00
C ASP A 134 9.75 -5.96 -38.62
N GLU A 135 10.56 -5.00 -39.08
CA GLU A 135 11.98 -4.88 -38.76
C GLU A 135 12.37 -3.41 -38.59
N TYR A 136 13.33 -3.15 -37.70
CA TYR A 136 13.94 -1.84 -37.49
C TYR A 136 15.44 -1.93 -37.76
N GLN A 137 15.99 -0.89 -38.39
CA GLN A 137 17.44 -0.78 -38.61
C GLN A 137 18.05 0.28 -37.68
N LEU A 138 19.02 -0.16 -36.89
CA LEU A 138 19.80 0.68 -35.98
C LEU A 138 21.28 0.51 -36.35
N GLY A 139 21.80 1.39 -37.18
CA GLY A 139 23.11 1.20 -37.82
C GLY A 139 23.22 -0.15 -38.54
N ALA A 140 24.17 -0.99 -38.13
CA ALA A 140 24.35 -2.34 -38.68
C ALA A 140 23.45 -3.41 -38.02
N LEU A 141 22.68 -3.06 -36.98
CA LEU A 141 21.83 -3.99 -36.26
C LEU A 141 20.43 -4.02 -36.86
N THR A 142 20.01 -5.20 -37.31
CA THR A 142 18.60 -5.47 -37.62
C THR A 142 17.87 -5.97 -36.37
N ILE A 143 16.75 -5.32 -36.06
CA ILE A 143 15.92 -5.61 -34.89
C ILE A 143 14.59 -6.15 -35.40
N ASN A 144 14.19 -7.32 -34.94
CA ASN A 144 12.87 -7.86 -35.24
C ASN A 144 11.80 -7.03 -34.52
N GLY A 145 10.74 -6.61 -35.22
CA GLY A 145 9.70 -5.75 -34.67
C GLY A 145 8.62 -6.47 -33.84
N LEU A 146 8.59 -7.80 -33.85
CA LEU A 146 7.63 -8.58 -33.08
C LEU A 146 7.84 -8.36 -31.58
N ARG A 147 6.78 -7.92 -30.89
CA ARG A 147 6.78 -7.57 -29.45
C ARG A 147 7.75 -6.43 -29.08
N ILE A 148 8.11 -5.57 -30.03
CA ILE A 148 8.88 -4.36 -29.70
C ILE A 148 8.03 -3.45 -28.82
N GLU A 149 8.66 -2.89 -27.79
CA GLU A 149 8.03 -1.99 -26.84
C GLU A 149 8.76 -0.64 -26.84
N PHE A 150 8.01 0.41 -26.59
CA PHE A 150 8.51 1.79 -26.59
C PHE A 150 8.14 2.48 -25.28
N VAL A 151 9.07 3.32 -24.82
CA VAL A 151 8.89 4.13 -23.59
C VAL A 151 8.87 5.63 -23.88
N ASP A 152 9.25 6.02 -25.10
CA ASP A 152 9.28 7.42 -25.53
C ASP A 152 7.86 7.99 -25.70
N PRO A 153 7.67 9.28 -25.43
CA PRO A 153 6.37 9.92 -25.58
C PRO A 153 5.97 10.01 -27.06
N THR A 154 4.68 9.91 -27.32
CA THR A 154 4.12 10.16 -28.65
C THR A 154 3.90 11.66 -28.88
N VAL A 155 4.04 12.08 -30.14
CA VAL A 155 3.63 13.40 -30.62
C VAL A 155 2.42 13.26 -31.54
N THR A 156 1.55 14.27 -31.57
CA THR A 156 0.43 14.32 -32.52
C THR A 156 0.96 14.45 -33.95
N ILE A 157 0.42 13.67 -34.87
CA ILE A 157 0.76 13.74 -36.30
C ILE A 157 -0.35 14.52 -37.01
N ALA A 158 0.01 15.66 -37.60
CA ALA A 158 -0.93 16.50 -38.31
C ALA A 158 -1.38 15.81 -39.62
N PRO A 159 -2.69 15.77 -39.91
CA PRO A 159 -3.20 15.08 -41.09
C PRO A 159 -2.91 15.80 -42.42
N PHE A 160 -2.56 17.09 -42.39
CA PHE A 160 -2.34 17.90 -43.59
C PHE A 160 -1.20 17.40 -44.50
N GLY A 161 -0.18 16.76 -43.92
CA GLY A 161 0.95 16.19 -44.68
C GLY A 161 0.77 14.73 -45.09
N LEU A 162 -0.36 14.11 -44.77
CA LEU A 162 -0.59 12.69 -45.04
C LEU A 162 -1.35 12.51 -46.36
N GLN A 163 -0.92 11.55 -47.18
CA GLN A 163 -1.67 11.14 -48.36
C GLN A 163 -2.84 10.26 -47.94
N VAL A 164 -4.04 10.83 -47.90
CA VAL A 164 -5.27 10.13 -47.51
C VAL A 164 -5.73 9.20 -48.64
N THR A 165 -5.76 7.90 -48.37
CA THR A 165 -6.17 6.87 -49.35
C THR A 165 -7.66 6.53 -49.22
N HIS A 166 -8.27 6.75 -48.05
CA HIS A 166 -9.68 6.48 -47.86
C HIS A 166 -10.56 7.57 -48.49
N PRO A 167 -11.38 7.28 -49.53
CA PRO A 167 -12.00 8.29 -50.39
C PRO A 167 -13.05 9.16 -49.68
N ALA A 168 -13.63 8.67 -48.58
CA ALA A 168 -14.63 9.39 -47.80
C ALA A 168 -14.03 10.22 -46.64
N LEU A 169 -12.73 10.10 -46.35
CA LEU A 169 -12.11 10.87 -45.27
C LEU A 169 -11.77 12.30 -45.73
N ARG A 170 -11.95 13.26 -44.83
CA ARG A 170 -11.64 14.67 -45.06
C ARG A 170 -10.79 15.21 -43.93
N VAL A 171 -9.72 15.93 -44.27
CA VAL A 171 -8.87 16.63 -43.31
C VAL A 171 -9.61 17.83 -42.74
N GLN A 172 -9.77 17.91 -41.42
CA GLN A 172 -10.26 19.10 -40.73
C GLN A 172 -9.54 19.27 -39.38
N GLY A 173 -8.71 20.31 -39.28
CA GLY A 173 -7.87 20.53 -38.10
C GLY A 173 -6.93 19.34 -37.85
N ASP A 174 -6.89 18.87 -36.61
CA ASP A 174 -6.03 17.75 -36.18
C ASP A 174 -6.63 16.36 -36.43
N TYR A 175 -7.70 16.25 -37.22
CA TYR A 175 -8.43 15.01 -37.43
C TYR A 175 -8.73 14.76 -38.91
N LEU A 176 -8.88 13.48 -39.24
CA LEU A 176 -9.57 13.06 -40.46
C LEU A 176 -10.99 12.64 -40.08
N TYR A 177 -11.97 13.23 -40.73
CA TYR A 177 -13.38 12.96 -40.48
C TYR A 177 -13.98 12.09 -41.57
N LEU A 178 -14.79 11.12 -41.14
CA LEU A 178 -15.78 10.45 -41.96
C LEU A 178 -17.16 11.04 -41.62
N LEU A 179 -17.61 11.98 -42.43
CA LEU A 179 -18.90 12.63 -42.26
C LEU A 179 -19.99 11.78 -42.91
N LYS A 180 -21.02 11.42 -42.15
CA LYS A 180 -22.17 10.63 -42.63
C LYS A 180 -23.38 11.48 -43.00
N GLY A 181 -23.26 12.80 -42.88
CA GLY A 181 -24.22 13.77 -43.43
C GLY A 181 -25.52 13.91 -42.65
N GLN A 182 -25.59 13.40 -41.41
CA GLN A 182 -26.74 13.63 -40.53
C GLN A 182 -26.70 15.05 -39.95
N ALA A 183 -27.87 15.69 -39.83
CA ALA A 183 -27.98 17.10 -39.41
C ALA A 183 -27.41 17.38 -38.01
N ASP A 184 -27.38 16.37 -37.14
CA ASP A 184 -26.88 16.43 -35.77
C ASP A 184 -25.49 15.80 -35.59
N LYS A 185 -24.83 15.42 -36.70
CA LYS A 185 -23.51 14.77 -36.76
C LYS A 185 -23.47 13.39 -36.11
N ILE A 186 -24.62 12.83 -35.72
CA ILE A 186 -24.67 11.51 -35.10
C ILE A 186 -24.16 10.46 -36.10
N GLY A 187 -23.31 9.58 -35.60
CA GLY A 187 -22.64 8.57 -36.39
C GLY A 187 -21.41 9.08 -37.16
N ASP A 188 -21.12 10.39 -37.18
CA ASP A 188 -19.86 10.89 -37.73
C ASP A 188 -18.69 10.28 -36.98
N GLU A 189 -17.62 10.00 -37.70
CA GLU A 189 -16.42 9.40 -37.13
C GLU A 189 -15.22 10.31 -37.37
N ARG A 190 -14.25 10.24 -36.46
CA ARG A 190 -12.99 10.94 -36.62
C ARG A 190 -11.83 10.07 -36.18
N ILE A 191 -10.69 10.28 -36.82
CA ILE A 191 -9.43 9.67 -36.40
C ILE A 191 -8.37 10.72 -36.17
N ARG A 192 -7.50 10.43 -35.20
CA ARG A 192 -6.26 11.17 -34.94
C ARG A 192 -5.09 10.19 -34.92
N TYR A 193 -3.96 10.65 -35.43
CA TYR A 193 -2.70 9.94 -35.37
C TYR A 193 -1.77 10.56 -34.33
N SER A 194 -1.04 9.71 -33.63
CA SER A 194 0.09 10.09 -32.78
C SER A 194 1.20 9.07 -32.97
N GLY A 195 2.46 9.47 -32.88
CA GLY A 195 3.57 8.54 -33.12
C GLY A 195 4.82 8.92 -32.36
N ILE A 196 5.77 7.99 -32.27
CA ILE A 196 7.10 8.26 -31.72
C ILE A 196 8.00 8.61 -32.90
N PRO A 197 8.48 9.85 -33.03
CA PRO A 197 9.39 10.22 -34.11
C PRO A 197 10.65 9.38 -34.04
N VAL A 198 11.23 9.06 -35.21
CA VAL A 198 12.55 8.44 -35.25
C VAL A 198 13.57 9.41 -34.64
N PRO A 199 14.27 9.03 -33.56
CA PRO A 199 15.31 9.86 -32.99
C PRO A 199 16.59 9.77 -33.83
N ALA A 200 17.42 10.81 -33.82
CA ALA A 200 18.71 10.78 -34.53
C ALA A 200 19.65 9.68 -34.02
N THR A 201 19.60 9.41 -32.71
CA THR A 201 20.33 8.35 -32.03
C THR A 201 19.36 7.58 -31.14
N ALA A 202 19.45 6.25 -31.16
CA ALA A 202 18.67 5.38 -30.29
C ALA A 202 19.56 4.32 -29.65
N THR A 203 19.07 3.78 -28.54
CA THR A 203 19.64 2.59 -27.89
C THR A 203 18.63 1.46 -27.89
N TYR A 204 19.05 0.32 -28.43
CA TYR A 204 18.30 -0.92 -28.36
C TYR A 204 18.66 -1.69 -27.08
N PHE A 205 17.68 -2.34 -26.46
CA PHE A 205 17.85 -3.30 -25.38
C PHE A 205 17.06 -4.58 -25.65
N GLY A 206 17.73 -5.72 -25.62
CA GLY A 206 17.08 -7.01 -25.81
C GLY A 206 18.07 -8.16 -25.82
N LYS A 207 17.73 -9.20 -26.58
CA LYS A 207 18.50 -10.44 -26.69
C LYS A 207 18.99 -10.63 -28.12
N ALA A 208 20.20 -11.14 -28.28
CA ALA A 208 20.75 -11.51 -29.57
C ALA A 208 20.23 -12.87 -30.01
N ASP A 209 19.80 -12.97 -31.26
CA ASP A 209 19.55 -14.22 -31.94
C ASP A 209 19.95 -14.09 -33.41
N SER A 210 20.85 -14.95 -33.88
CA SER A 210 21.27 -15.01 -35.28
C SER A 210 21.72 -13.63 -35.84
N GLY A 211 22.47 -12.86 -35.05
CA GLY A 211 22.96 -11.53 -35.42
C GLY A 211 21.90 -10.41 -35.38
N ARG A 212 20.68 -10.71 -34.88
CA ARG A 212 19.56 -9.77 -34.80
C ARG A 212 19.16 -9.47 -33.35
N GLY A 213 18.58 -8.30 -33.14
CA GLY A 213 17.91 -7.96 -31.90
C GLY A 213 16.51 -8.60 -31.85
N VAL A 214 16.25 -9.44 -30.86
CA VAL A 214 14.96 -10.08 -30.62
C VAL A 214 14.50 -9.92 -29.17
N ALA A 215 13.22 -10.14 -28.95
CA ALA A 215 12.64 -10.05 -27.62
C ALA A 215 13.23 -11.08 -26.64
N ASP A 216 13.62 -10.62 -25.45
CA ASP A 216 13.82 -11.52 -24.32
C ASP A 216 12.48 -11.80 -23.62
N THR A 217 11.99 -13.02 -23.81
CA THR A 217 10.72 -13.50 -23.24
C THR A 217 10.91 -14.38 -22.00
N SER A 218 12.11 -14.44 -21.44
CA SER A 218 12.42 -15.29 -20.25
C SER A 218 11.60 -14.94 -19.01
N GLN A 219 11.03 -13.75 -18.94
CA GLN A 219 10.17 -13.28 -17.86
C GLN A 219 8.76 -12.92 -18.35
N ALA A 220 8.36 -13.40 -19.54
CA ALA A 220 7.10 -13.04 -20.15
C ALA A 220 5.91 -13.34 -19.23
N ARG A 221 4.98 -12.40 -19.16
CA ARG A 221 3.82 -12.43 -18.27
C ARG A 221 2.54 -12.42 -19.08
N THR A 222 1.61 -13.29 -18.71
CA THR A 222 0.31 -13.44 -19.38
C THR A 222 -0.85 -13.31 -18.39
N GLY A 223 -2.06 -13.11 -18.93
CA GLY A 223 -3.30 -13.04 -18.14
C GLY A 223 -3.85 -11.62 -17.99
N MET A 224 -5.13 -11.55 -17.63
CA MET A 224 -5.94 -10.32 -17.65
C MET A 224 -5.32 -9.17 -16.86
N ILE A 225 -4.86 -9.40 -15.62
CA ILE A 225 -4.28 -8.33 -14.79
C ILE A 225 -2.96 -7.83 -15.38
N ASN A 226 -2.13 -8.70 -15.94
CA ASN A 226 -0.86 -8.30 -16.57
C ASN A 226 -1.11 -7.43 -17.81
N ALA A 227 -2.10 -7.80 -18.62
CA ALA A 227 -2.56 -6.97 -19.73
C ALA A 227 -3.12 -5.62 -19.26
N LEU A 228 -3.92 -5.61 -18.19
CA LEU A 228 -4.52 -4.40 -17.61
C LEU A 228 -3.46 -3.39 -17.14
N ILE A 229 -2.38 -3.86 -16.50
CA ILE A 229 -1.32 -2.99 -15.98
C ILE A 229 -0.17 -2.76 -16.98
N GLN A 230 -0.29 -3.30 -18.20
CA GLN A 230 0.75 -3.25 -19.23
C GLN A 230 2.10 -3.81 -18.73
N ASP A 231 2.06 -5.01 -18.14
CA ASP A 231 3.24 -5.78 -17.69
C ASP A 231 3.40 -7.02 -18.57
N SER A 232 4.08 -6.85 -19.71
CA SER A 232 4.36 -7.93 -20.67
C SER A 232 5.46 -8.89 -20.20
N GLY A 233 6.34 -8.44 -19.31
CA GLY A 233 7.51 -9.21 -18.88
C GLY A 233 8.60 -9.37 -19.93
N VAL A 234 8.61 -8.51 -20.96
CA VAL A 234 9.54 -8.61 -22.10
C VAL A 234 10.60 -7.50 -22.04
N LEU A 235 11.85 -7.86 -22.33
CA LEU A 235 12.88 -6.86 -22.65
C LEU A 235 13.10 -6.86 -24.18
N HIS A 236 12.48 -5.89 -24.84
CA HIS A 236 12.65 -5.64 -26.27
C HIS A 236 12.31 -4.18 -26.58
N HIS A 237 13.28 -3.28 -26.44
CA HIS A 237 13.02 -1.84 -26.48
C HIS A 237 13.98 -1.10 -27.39
N ILE A 238 13.44 -0.17 -28.19
CA ILE A 238 14.21 0.90 -28.83
C ILE A 238 13.85 2.19 -28.10
N VAL A 239 14.86 2.92 -27.64
CA VAL A 239 14.67 4.12 -26.81
C VAL A 239 15.53 5.25 -27.37
N ALA A 240 14.99 6.46 -27.42
CA ALA A 240 15.71 7.63 -27.90
C ALA A 240 16.93 7.97 -27.00
N GLY A 241 18.02 8.37 -27.63
CA GLY A 241 19.25 8.82 -26.98
C GLY A 241 20.31 7.75 -26.79
N ASP A 242 21.44 8.16 -26.21
CA ASP A 242 22.50 7.26 -25.78
C ASP A 242 22.04 6.32 -24.64
N ARG A 243 22.88 5.35 -24.28
CA ARG A 243 22.52 4.34 -23.28
C ARG A 243 22.12 4.94 -21.93
N GLU A 244 22.79 6.00 -21.48
CA GLU A 244 22.50 6.63 -20.19
C GLU A 244 21.15 7.33 -20.22
N THR A 245 20.92 8.15 -21.25
CA THR A 245 19.66 8.85 -21.50
C THR A 245 18.52 7.85 -21.65
N ALA A 246 18.72 6.79 -22.41
CA ALA A 246 17.73 5.75 -22.63
C ALA A 246 17.37 5.02 -21.33
N LEU A 247 18.36 4.65 -20.50
CA LEU A 247 18.11 4.04 -19.19
C LEU A 247 17.33 4.99 -18.26
N ALA A 248 17.66 6.29 -18.27
CA ALA A 248 16.93 7.29 -17.50
C ALA A 248 15.46 7.41 -17.97
N THR A 249 15.21 7.42 -19.29
CA THR A 249 13.86 7.42 -19.87
C THR A 249 13.08 6.17 -19.45
N MET A 250 13.68 4.98 -19.53
CA MET A 250 13.05 3.73 -19.07
C MET A 250 12.72 3.77 -17.57
N ALA A 251 13.63 4.28 -16.73
CA ALA A 251 13.41 4.41 -15.29
C ALA A 251 12.25 5.37 -14.97
N ALA A 252 12.18 6.51 -15.67
CA ALA A 252 11.10 7.47 -15.52
C ALA A 252 9.76 6.87 -15.97
N HIS A 253 9.74 6.15 -17.09
CA HIS A 253 8.55 5.53 -17.64
C HIS A 253 7.98 4.44 -16.73
N ILE A 254 8.81 3.52 -16.23
CA ILE A 254 8.32 2.46 -15.33
C ILE A 254 7.83 3.03 -13.99
N SER A 255 8.51 4.05 -13.46
CA SER A 255 8.10 4.74 -12.24
C SER A 255 6.73 5.41 -12.43
N ARG A 256 6.54 6.13 -13.54
CA ARG A 256 5.27 6.76 -13.89
C ARG A 256 4.14 5.73 -14.00
N LEU A 257 4.37 4.62 -14.70
CA LEU A 257 3.37 3.56 -14.82
C LEU A 257 3.03 2.95 -13.45
N LYS A 258 4.02 2.71 -12.58
CA LYS A 258 3.76 2.22 -11.22
C LYS A 258 2.83 3.17 -10.46
N TRP A 259 3.08 4.48 -10.51
CA TRP A 259 2.24 5.49 -9.86
C TRP A 259 0.84 5.58 -10.46
N ILE A 260 0.70 5.54 -11.79
CA ILE A 260 -0.61 5.54 -12.46
C ILE A 260 -1.44 4.34 -12.00
N VAL A 261 -0.86 3.14 -12.04
CA VAL A 261 -1.57 1.92 -11.61
C VAL A 261 -1.92 1.98 -10.12
N ARG A 262 -1.01 2.46 -9.26
CA ARG A 262 -1.29 2.69 -7.83
C ARG A 262 -2.49 3.62 -7.65
N GLY A 263 -2.52 4.77 -8.32
CA GLY A 263 -3.60 5.73 -8.21
C GLY A 263 -4.95 5.18 -8.69
N VAL A 264 -4.98 4.65 -9.91
CA VAL A 264 -6.20 4.13 -10.54
C VAL A 264 -6.75 2.92 -9.80
N ALA A 265 -5.90 1.96 -9.43
CA ALA A 265 -6.35 0.77 -8.72
C ALA A 265 -6.77 1.09 -7.28
N SER A 266 -6.08 2.01 -6.58
CA SER A 266 -6.51 2.46 -5.24
C SER A 266 -7.88 3.13 -5.29
N LEU A 267 -8.12 3.98 -6.29
CA LEU A 267 -9.43 4.58 -6.52
C LEU A 267 -10.49 3.51 -6.79
N ALA A 268 -10.19 2.51 -7.62
CA ALA A 268 -11.10 1.40 -7.90
C ALA A 268 -11.43 0.58 -6.64
N VAL A 269 -10.48 0.37 -5.72
CA VAL A 269 -10.75 -0.28 -4.42
C VAL A 269 -11.73 0.55 -3.59
N VAL A 270 -11.51 1.88 -3.48
CA VAL A 270 -12.42 2.78 -2.75
C VAL A 270 -13.83 2.75 -3.36
N ILE A 271 -13.92 2.83 -4.69
CA ILE A 271 -15.20 2.75 -5.42
C ILE A 271 -15.88 1.39 -5.16
N GLY A 272 -15.14 0.28 -5.25
CA GLY A 272 -15.68 -1.05 -5.04
C GLY A 272 -16.21 -1.26 -3.62
N PHE A 273 -15.51 -0.76 -2.59
CA PHE A 273 -16.01 -0.77 -1.22
C PHE A 273 -17.21 0.17 -1.03
N SER A 274 -17.19 1.37 -1.64
CA SER A 274 -18.32 2.28 -1.59
C SER A 274 -19.58 1.67 -2.22
N MET A 275 -19.45 0.91 -3.30
CA MET A 275 -20.54 0.14 -3.91
C MET A 275 -21.05 -0.96 -2.97
N LEU A 276 -20.15 -1.72 -2.35
CA LEU A 276 -20.50 -2.77 -1.40
C LEU A 276 -21.28 -2.22 -0.19
N PHE A 277 -20.74 -1.20 0.48
CA PHE A 277 -21.37 -0.61 1.66
C PHE A 277 -22.60 0.23 1.31
N GLY A 278 -22.62 0.91 0.17
CA GLY A 278 -23.79 1.60 -0.33
C GLY A 278 -24.96 0.64 -0.57
N SER A 279 -24.69 -0.54 -1.15
CA SER A 279 -25.70 -1.58 -1.31
C SER A 279 -26.19 -2.12 0.04
N MET A 280 -25.31 -2.33 1.02
CA MET A 280 -25.68 -2.83 2.34
C MET A 280 -26.50 -1.83 3.13
N LEU A 281 -26.14 -0.55 3.09
CA LEU A 281 -26.79 0.53 3.84
C LEU A 281 -27.99 1.13 3.09
N GLY A 282 -28.29 0.64 1.88
CA GLY A 282 -29.33 1.18 1.02
C GLY A 282 -30.74 1.12 1.62
N PHE A 283 -30.99 0.19 2.54
CA PHE A 283 -32.28 0.13 3.26
C PHE A 283 -32.50 1.32 4.21
N LEU A 284 -31.42 1.98 4.67
CA LEU A 284 -31.50 3.15 5.55
C LEU A 284 -31.81 4.44 4.77
N TYR A 285 -31.77 4.42 3.44
CA TYR A 285 -32.03 5.59 2.59
C TYR A 285 -33.49 6.06 2.65
N SER A 286 -34.43 5.20 3.05
CA SER A 286 -35.85 5.54 3.18
C SER A 286 -36.17 6.50 4.34
N ILE A 287 -35.19 6.84 5.18
CA ILE A 287 -35.38 7.72 6.34
C ILE A 287 -34.77 9.11 6.01
N PRO A 288 -35.55 10.21 5.95
CA PRO A 288 -35.14 11.52 5.40
C PRO A 288 -33.88 12.15 5.99
N VAL A 289 -33.56 11.88 7.25
CA VAL A 289 -32.36 12.41 7.93
C VAL A 289 -31.19 11.41 7.88
N ILE A 290 -31.49 10.10 7.80
CA ILE A 290 -30.47 9.05 7.81
C ILE A 290 -29.93 8.79 6.39
N GLY A 291 -30.70 9.09 5.34
CA GLY A 291 -30.29 8.83 3.96
C GLY A 291 -29.01 9.57 3.52
N SER A 292 -28.90 10.87 3.80
CA SER A 292 -27.69 11.65 3.49
C SER A 292 -26.51 11.23 4.36
N LEU A 293 -26.77 10.89 5.63
CA LEU A 293 -25.77 10.39 6.57
C LEU A 293 -25.26 9.00 6.19
N ALA A 294 -26.12 8.13 5.66
CA ALA A 294 -25.78 6.79 5.18
C ALA A 294 -24.97 6.83 3.88
N ARG A 295 -25.24 7.80 2.97
CA ARG A 295 -24.47 7.99 1.73
C ARG A 295 -23.06 8.55 2.01
N SER A 296 -22.94 9.51 2.91
CA SER A 296 -21.63 10.00 3.37
C SER A 296 -20.91 8.98 4.25
N GLY A 297 -21.66 8.25 5.07
CA GLY A 297 -21.14 7.21 5.97
C GLY A 297 -20.58 6.00 5.24
N SER A 298 -21.22 5.54 4.15
CA SER A 298 -20.68 4.45 3.33
C SER A 298 -19.35 4.82 2.69
N PHE A 299 -19.20 6.06 2.22
CA PHE A 299 -17.94 6.55 1.67
C PHE A 299 -16.84 6.64 2.73
N LEU A 300 -17.12 7.24 3.90
CA LEU A 300 -16.15 7.32 4.99
C LEU A 300 -15.71 5.93 5.49
N LEU A 301 -16.67 5.01 5.66
CA LEU A 301 -16.40 3.62 6.02
C LEU A 301 -15.54 2.92 4.96
N SER A 302 -15.84 3.15 3.68
CA SER A 302 -15.06 2.61 2.57
C SER A 302 -13.61 3.09 2.63
N LEU A 303 -13.38 4.36 2.93
CA LEU A 303 -12.03 4.93 3.01
C LEU A 303 -11.24 4.34 4.19
N VAL A 304 -11.88 4.22 5.37
CA VAL A 304 -11.26 3.67 6.58
C VAL A 304 -10.83 2.21 6.39
N LEU A 305 -11.58 1.43 5.62
CA LEU A 305 -11.25 0.03 5.34
C LEU A 305 -10.34 -0.14 4.11
N ALA A 306 -10.53 0.66 3.06
CA ALA A 306 -9.76 0.58 1.83
C ALA A 306 -8.30 1.00 2.04
N LEU A 307 -8.04 2.13 2.72
CA LEU A 307 -6.68 2.67 2.83
C LEU A 307 -5.70 1.70 3.51
N PRO A 308 -6.02 1.09 4.67
CA PRO A 308 -5.14 0.09 5.27
C PRO A 308 -4.91 -1.10 4.36
N LEU A 309 -5.96 -1.61 3.70
CA LEU A 309 -5.86 -2.76 2.82
C LEU A 309 -4.99 -2.48 1.58
N ILE A 310 -5.15 -1.29 0.99
CA ILE A 310 -4.32 -0.79 -0.11
C ILE A 310 -2.85 -0.72 0.33
N LEU A 311 -2.57 -0.12 1.49
CA LEU A 311 -1.20 0.01 2.02
C LEU A 311 -0.57 -1.35 2.32
N ILE A 312 -1.31 -2.26 2.96
CA ILE A 312 -0.86 -3.63 3.23
C ILE A 312 -0.55 -4.36 1.92
N THR A 313 -1.40 -4.20 0.90
CA THR A 313 -1.19 -4.86 -0.40
C THR A 313 0.03 -4.30 -1.13
N MET A 314 0.22 -2.97 -1.12
CA MET A 314 1.42 -2.34 -1.68
C MET A 314 2.68 -2.80 -0.94
N LEU A 315 2.67 -2.76 0.39
CA LEU A 315 3.80 -3.17 1.21
C LEU A 315 4.13 -4.65 1.01
N GLY A 316 3.11 -5.51 1.00
CA GLY A 316 3.26 -6.95 0.78
C GLY A 316 3.86 -7.25 -0.59
N GLY A 317 3.36 -6.63 -1.66
CA GLY A 317 3.89 -6.80 -3.01
C GLY A 317 5.34 -6.30 -3.15
N TYR A 318 5.67 -5.18 -2.50
CA TYR A 318 7.03 -4.65 -2.47
C TYR A 318 8.00 -5.56 -1.70
N LEU A 319 7.62 -6.04 -0.53
CA LEU A 319 8.46 -6.93 0.28
C LEU A 319 8.70 -8.28 -0.42
N PHE A 320 7.66 -8.83 -1.06
CA PHE A 320 7.76 -10.08 -1.80
C PHE A 320 8.76 -9.99 -2.98
N SER A 321 8.79 -8.85 -3.66
CA SER A 321 9.74 -8.60 -4.76
C SER A 321 11.16 -8.26 -4.30
N ASN A 322 11.36 -7.96 -3.02
CA ASN A 322 12.66 -7.58 -2.44
C ASN A 322 13.03 -8.46 -1.23
N PRO A 323 13.48 -9.72 -1.46
CA PRO A 323 13.75 -10.68 -0.37
C PRO A 323 14.74 -10.17 0.68
N LEU A 324 15.74 -9.38 0.29
CA LEU A 324 16.72 -8.81 1.22
C LEU A 324 16.08 -7.81 2.18
N VAL A 325 15.17 -6.97 1.69
CA VAL A 325 14.43 -6.02 2.54
C VAL A 325 13.51 -6.79 3.49
N LEU A 326 12.85 -7.85 3.02
CA LEU A 326 12.03 -8.72 3.86
C LEU A 326 12.86 -9.33 5.00
N VAL A 327 14.03 -9.89 4.70
CA VAL A 327 14.94 -10.44 5.72
C VAL A 327 15.37 -9.37 6.72
N ALA A 328 15.74 -8.17 6.25
CA ALA A 328 16.13 -7.07 7.14
C ALA A 328 14.99 -6.67 8.10
N VAL A 329 13.75 -6.59 7.60
CA VAL A 329 12.57 -6.29 8.43
C VAL A 329 12.31 -7.39 9.46
N VAL A 330 12.39 -8.66 9.05
CA VAL A 330 12.23 -9.81 9.97
C VAL A 330 13.30 -9.81 11.06
N VAL A 331 14.56 -9.53 10.70
CA VAL A 331 15.67 -9.41 11.66
C VAL A 331 15.46 -8.23 12.61
N LEU A 332 14.97 -7.09 12.12
CA LEU A 332 14.69 -5.94 12.98
C LEU A 332 13.56 -6.22 13.97
N ILE A 333 12.47 -6.85 13.53
CA ILE A 333 11.34 -7.22 14.40
C ILE A 333 11.80 -8.29 15.40
N GLY A 334 12.46 -9.35 14.93
CA GLY A 334 12.98 -10.42 15.77
C GLY A 334 14.01 -9.90 16.79
N GLY A 335 14.92 -9.03 16.37
CA GLY A 335 15.90 -8.38 17.22
C GLY A 335 15.25 -7.45 18.24
N GLY A 336 14.23 -6.69 17.86
CA GLY A 336 13.44 -5.84 18.77
C GLY A 336 12.72 -6.66 19.85
N LEU A 337 12.04 -7.74 19.45
CA LEU A 337 11.38 -8.66 20.39
C LEU A 337 12.39 -9.36 21.31
N PHE A 338 13.54 -9.78 20.77
CA PHE A 338 14.61 -10.38 21.54
C PHE A 338 15.22 -9.38 22.55
N ALA A 339 15.45 -8.13 22.14
CA ALA A 339 15.97 -7.08 23.02
C ALA A 339 14.97 -6.72 24.13
N LEU A 340 13.66 -6.66 23.83
CA LEU A 340 12.62 -6.49 24.84
C LEU A 340 12.60 -7.67 25.83
N GLY A 341 12.74 -8.90 25.33
CA GLY A 341 12.85 -10.10 26.18
C GLY A 341 14.10 -10.10 27.08
N GLN A 342 15.25 -9.67 26.56
CA GLN A 342 16.49 -9.56 27.33
C GLN A 342 16.40 -8.47 28.41
N ARG A 343 15.77 -7.33 28.11
CA ARG A 343 15.53 -6.27 29.10
C ARG A 343 14.66 -6.78 30.26
N LYS A 344 13.57 -7.49 29.96
CA LYS A 344 12.72 -8.09 31.00
C LYS A 344 13.50 -9.04 31.91
N LYS A 345 14.33 -9.92 31.34
CA LYS A 345 15.17 -10.85 32.12
C LYS A 345 16.25 -10.14 32.94
N ALA A 346 16.87 -9.09 32.41
CA ALA A 346 17.88 -8.31 33.11
C ALA A 346 17.26 -7.58 34.32
N THR A 347 16.15 -6.88 34.12
CA THR A 347 15.40 -6.22 35.21
C THR A 347 14.99 -7.24 36.26
N GLN A 348 14.46 -8.40 35.86
CA GLN A 348 14.07 -9.46 36.79
C GLN A 348 15.25 -9.93 37.66
N ARG A 349 16.43 -10.15 37.06
CA ARG A 349 17.64 -10.59 37.79
C ARG A 349 18.16 -9.54 38.75
N ALA A 350 18.24 -8.29 38.32
CA ALA A 350 18.72 -7.19 39.15
C ALA A 350 17.77 -6.92 40.33
N VAL A 351 16.46 -6.92 40.07
CA VAL A 351 15.44 -6.81 41.12
C VAL A 351 15.51 -8.02 42.06
N SER A 352 15.63 -9.24 41.54
CA SER A 352 15.76 -10.44 42.38
C SER A 352 17.01 -10.39 43.28
N GLN A 353 18.16 -9.95 42.77
CA GLN A 353 19.38 -9.78 43.56
C GLN A 353 19.24 -8.69 44.63
N GLN A 354 18.59 -7.57 44.32
CA GLN A 354 18.30 -6.53 45.30
C GLN A 354 17.34 -7.03 46.38
N LEU A 355 16.31 -7.78 46.00
CA LEU A 355 15.36 -8.40 46.93
C LEU A 355 16.04 -9.46 47.79
N GLU A 356 16.96 -10.26 47.25
CA GLU A 356 17.73 -11.22 48.03
C GLU A 356 18.71 -10.54 49.01
N ASN A 357 19.37 -9.46 48.60
CA ASN A 357 20.25 -8.69 49.49
C ASN A 357 19.47 -7.99 50.63
N GLN A 358 18.27 -7.48 50.33
CA GLN A 358 17.49 -6.67 51.27
C GLN A 358 16.51 -7.51 52.12
N TYR A 359 16.00 -8.60 51.56
CA TYR A 359 14.98 -9.45 52.17
C TYR A 359 15.40 -10.92 52.25
N GLY A 360 16.63 -11.32 51.92
CA GLY A 360 17.05 -12.73 51.83
C GLY A 360 16.73 -13.59 53.06
N ALA A 361 16.91 -13.05 54.27
CA ALA A 361 16.49 -13.74 55.51
C ALA A 361 14.95 -13.79 55.68
N LYS A 362 14.23 -12.80 55.18
CA LYS A 362 12.75 -12.69 55.24
C LYS A 362 12.09 -13.58 54.17
N LEU A 363 12.68 -13.71 52.98
CA LEU A 363 12.23 -14.55 51.86
C LEU A 363 12.28 -16.06 52.17
N GLN A 364 13.02 -16.49 53.20
CA GLN A 364 12.98 -17.87 53.71
C GLN A 364 11.69 -18.19 54.47
N THR A 365 10.96 -17.16 54.92
CA THR A 365 9.79 -17.29 55.82
C THR A 365 8.51 -16.66 55.27
N LEU A 366 8.63 -15.74 54.31
CA LEU A 366 7.54 -15.02 53.66
C LEU A 366 7.71 -15.08 52.15
N ASP A 367 6.60 -15.25 51.42
CA ASP A 367 6.61 -15.14 49.96
C ASP A 367 6.60 -13.66 49.49
N LEU A 368 6.83 -13.44 48.19
CA LEU A 368 6.83 -12.10 47.59
C LEU A 368 5.50 -11.36 47.79
N THR A 369 4.37 -12.05 47.70
CA THR A 369 3.04 -11.44 47.89
C THR A 369 2.81 -11.02 49.33
N GLU A 370 3.37 -11.76 50.29
CA GLU A 370 3.35 -11.41 51.70
C GLU A 370 4.22 -10.18 51.99
N LEU A 371 5.37 -10.07 51.33
CA LEU A 371 6.23 -8.87 51.43
C LEU A 371 5.61 -7.64 50.78
N GLU A 372 4.94 -7.78 49.62
CA GLU A 372 4.16 -6.70 49.00
C GLU A 372 3.04 -6.22 49.91
N PHE A 373 2.30 -7.14 50.52
CA PHE A 373 1.26 -6.80 51.48
C PHE A 373 1.81 -6.03 52.68
N ILE A 374 2.94 -6.48 53.23
CA ILE A 374 3.60 -5.79 54.35
C ILE A 374 4.08 -4.40 53.91
N GLY A 375 4.60 -4.24 52.69
CA GLY A 375 4.97 -2.94 52.13
C GLY A 375 3.78 -1.99 51.97
N LEU A 376 2.66 -2.49 51.42
CA LEU A 376 1.41 -1.75 51.29
C LEU A 376 0.84 -1.36 52.65
N ALA A 377 0.85 -2.28 53.61
CA ALA A 377 0.41 -2.03 54.97
C ALA A 377 1.27 -0.94 55.61
N LYS A 378 2.61 -1.04 55.54
CA LYS A 378 3.51 -0.02 56.10
C LYS A 378 3.30 1.38 55.53
N LEU A 379 3.02 1.49 54.23
CA LEU A 379 2.66 2.76 53.60
C LEU A 379 1.31 3.29 54.10
N ALA A 380 0.33 2.40 54.29
CA ALA A 380 -0.98 2.76 54.82
C ALA A 380 -0.95 3.17 56.30
N PHE A 381 -0.08 2.59 57.12
CA PHE A 381 0.06 2.91 58.56
C PHE A 381 1.09 4.01 58.87
N SER A 382 1.56 4.76 57.87
CA SER A 382 2.70 5.68 58.03
C SER A 382 2.49 6.79 59.07
N ASP A 383 1.23 7.17 59.35
CA ASP A 383 0.82 8.18 60.33
C ASP A 383 0.47 7.59 61.71
N GLY A 384 0.67 6.28 61.89
CA GLY A 384 0.43 5.54 63.12
C GLY A 384 -1.03 5.14 63.36
N HIS A 385 -1.97 5.42 62.44
CA HIS A 385 -3.38 5.03 62.57
C HIS A 385 -3.91 4.46 61.25
N LEU A 386 -4.68 3.37 61.30
CA LEU A 386 -5.34 2.84 60.10
C LEU A 386 -6.75 3.42 59.98
N ASP A 387 -7.02 4.21 58.94
CA ASP A 387 -8.38 4.61 58.61
C ASP A 387 -9.17 3.38 58.08
N PRO A 388 -10.45 3.20 58.44
CA PRO A 388 -11.38 2.28 57.77
C PRO A 388 -11.24 2.18 56.24
N LYS A 389 -10.93 3.27 55.52
CA LYS A 389 -10.73 3.27 54.06
C LYS A 389 -9.47 2.53 53.62
N GLU A 390 -8.38 2.65 54.38
CA GLU A 390 -7.10 1.99 54.11
C GLU A 390 -7.17 0.51 54.43
N GLU A 391 -7.84 0.16 55.54
CA GLU A 391 -8.14 -1.22 55.86
C GLU A 391 -8.98 -1.87 54.75
N GLN A 392 -10.01 -1.18 54.24
CA GLN A 392 -10.83 -1.66 53.14
C GLN A 392 -10.04 -1.80 51.84
N PHE A 393 -9.05 -0.94 51.59
CA PHE A 393 -8.14 -1.08 50.46
C PHE A 393 -7.27 -2.34 50.59
N LEU A 394 -6.60 -2.53 51.73
CA LEU A 394 -5.77 -3.71 51.98
C LEU A 394 -6.59 -5.02 51.95
N ARG A 395 -7.82 -5.01 52.46
CA ARG A 395 -8.76 -6.16 52.37
C ARG A 395 -9.19 -6.47 50.94
N ARG A 396 -9.42 -5.44 50.12
CA ARG A 396 -9.74 -5.64 48.69
C ARG A 396 -8.55 -6.21 47.94
N TRP A 397 -7.34 -5.74 48.25
CA TRP A 397 -6.12 -6.28 47.68
C TRP A 397 -5.91 -7.75 48.09
N SER A 398 -6.03 -8.08 49.39
CA SER A 398 -5.82 -9.45 49.88
C SER A 398 -6.83 -10.45 49.31
N ARG A 399 -8.09 -10.05 49.15
CA ARG A 399 -9.11 -10.87 48.48
C ARG A 399 -8.81 -11.14 47.01
N LYS A 400 -8.21 -10.17 46.29
CA LYS A 400 -7.75 -10.39 44.91
C LYS A 400 -6.62 -11.42 44.84
N GLN A 401 -5.80 -11.51 45.88
CA GLN A 401 -4.76 -12.55 46.03
C GLN A 401 -5.30 -13.87 46.62
N GLY A 402 -6.63 -14.01 46.81
CA GLY A 402 -7.26 -15.23 47.31
C GLY A 402 -7.12 -15.46 48.82
N TRP A 403 -6.76 -14.45 49.61
CA TRP A 403 -6.58 -14.59 51.05
C TRP A 403 -7.90 -14.52 51.83
N ASN A 404 -7.97 -15.27 52.93
CA ASN A 404 -9.08 -15.22 53.89
C ASN A 404 -8.82 -14.17 55.00
N ASP A 405 -9.86 -13.82 55.76
CA ASP A 405 -9.76 -12.77 56.80
C ASP A 405 -8.81 -13.14 57.96
N ALA A 406 -8.59 -14.44 58.20
CA ALA A 406 -7.61 -14.91 59.18
C ALA A 406 -6.17 -14.63 58.72
N ARG A 407 -5.84 -14.94 57.46
CA ARG A 407 -4.53 -14.65 56.85
C ARG A 407 -4.29 -13.15 56.75
N PHE A 408 -5.31 -12.37 56.40
CA PHE A 408 -5.24 -10.90 56.40
C PHE A 408 -4.85 -10.37 57.79
N THR A 409 -5.56 -10.78 58.84
CA THR A 409 -5.30 -10.32 60.22
C THR A 409 -3.91 -10.75 60.70
N ALA A 410 -3.48 -11.97 60.38
CA ALA A 410 -2.15 -12.45 60.71
C ALA A 410 -1.05 -11.65 60.00
N MET A 411 -1.23 -11.30 58.72
CA MET A 411 -0.27 -10.50 57.96
C MET A 411 -0.25 -9.04 58.40
N LEU A 412 -1.40 -8.48 58.79
CA LEU A 412 -1.49 -7.14 59.38
C LEU A 412 -0.72 -7.07 60.71
N ALA A 413 -0.87 -8.09 61.56
CA ALA A 413 -0.12 -8.20 62.80
C ALA A 413 1.39 -8.34 62.56
N LYS A 414 1.79 -9.14 61.56
CA LYS A 414 3.20 -9.25 61.13
C LYS A 414 3.75 -7.92 60.60
N ALA A 415 2.97 -7.17 59.81
CA ALA A 415 3.37 -5.85 59.32
C ALA A 415 3.65 -4.87 60.47
N ASN A 416 2.80 -4.87 61.51
CA ASN A 416 2.99 -4.07 62.72
C ASN A 416 4.25 -4.48 63.51
N GLN A 417 4.50 -5.78 63.68
CA GLN A 417 5.69 -6.30 64.37
C GLN A 417 6.99 -5.99 63.61
N MET A 418 6.96 -6.04 62.27
CA MET A 418 8.09 -5.68 61.41
C MET A 418 8.26 -4.16 61.22
N GLY A 419 7.31 -3.35 61.69
CA GLY A 419 7.39 -1.89 61.67
C GLY A 419 8.15 -1.31 62.87
N THR A 420 8.24 -2.05 63.97
CA THR A 420 8.82 -1.58 65.25
C THR A 420 10.26 -2.03 65.51
N SER A 421 10.81 -2.91 64.67
CA SER A 421 12.07 -3.64 64.94
C SER A 421 13.22 -3.37 63.95
N ASP A 422 13.11 -2.35 63.10
CA ASP A 422 14.17 -1.97 62.14
C ASP A 422 14.77 -0.61 62.51
N PRO A 423 15.94 -0.54 63.18
CA PRO A 423 16.51 0.70 63.69
C PRO A 423 17.00 1.70 62.62
N GLN A 424 16.87 1.37 61.32
CA GLN A 424 17.03 2.32 60.21
C GLN A 424 15.70 2.92 59.71
N SER A 425 14.54 2.55 60.25
CA SER A 425 13.22 3.02 59.77
C SER A 425 12.82 4.41 60.26
N GLY A 426 13.80 5.31 60.44
CA GLY A 426 13.56 6.74 60.60
C GLY A 426 13.49 7.42 59.24
N SER A 427 12.27 7.76 58.82
CA SER A 427 11.92 8.76 57.79
C SER A 427 12.55 8.64 56.38
N ASP A 428 12.00 7.79 55.53
CA ASP A 428 11.68 8.25 54.17
C ASP A 428 10.52 7.44 53.56
N SER A 429 9.31 7.99 53.54
CA SER A 429 8.14 7.39 52.87
C SER A 429 8.43 7.11 51.38
N GLU A 430 9.40 7.83 50.80
CA GLU A 430 9.91 7.58 49.46
C GLU A 430 10.66 6.24 49.34
N GLU A 431 11.47 5.86 50.32
CA GLU A 431 12.22 4.59 50.28
C GLU A 431 11.28 3.38 50.47
N GLN A 432 10.24 3.53 51.29
CA GLN A 432 9.19 2.51 51.42
C GLN A 432 8.42 2.33 50.10
N LEU A 433 8.15 3.43 49.39
CA LEU A 433 7.52 3.40 48.08
C LEU A 433 8.44 2.78 47.01
N LYS A 434 9.75 3.11 47.02
CA LYS A 434 10.75 2.46 46.16
C LYS A 434 10.82 0.96 46.42
N ASN A 435 10.77 0.52 47.67
CA ASN A 435 10.76 -0.90 48.04
C ASN A 435 9.50 -1.62 47.53
N LEU A 436 8.34 -0.99 47.63
CA LEU A 436 7.10 -1.54 47.07
C LEU A 436 7.18 -1.66 45.54
N ILE A 437 7.73 -0.66 44.87
CA ILE A 437 7.96 -0.67 43.42
C ILE A 437 8.93 -1.80 43.03
N ARG A 438 10.00 -2.04 43.81
CA ARG A 438 10.95 -3.15 43.60
C ARG A 438 10.24 -4.51 43.71
N LEU A 439 9.41 -4.70 44.74
CA LEU A 439 8.66 -5.95 44.92
C LEU A 439 7.69 -6.20 43.75
N ALA A 440 6.95 -5.16 43.35
CA ALA A 440 6.03 -5.25 42.21
C ALA A 440 6.71 -5.36 40.84
N LEU A 441 8.04 -5.20 40.77
CA LEU A 441 8.86 -5.42 39.56
C LEU A 441 9.56 -6.78 39.56
N ALA A 442 9.31 -7.63 40.57
CA ALA A 442 10.03 -8.89 40.75
C ALA A 442 9.81 -9.91 39.61
N ASP A 443 8.72 -9.78 38.85
CA ASP A 443 8.42 -10.59 37.66
C ASP A 443 8.98 -9.98 36.35
N GLY A 444 9.63 -8.82 36.44
CA GLY A 444 10.34 -8.14 35.34
C GLY A 444 9.51 -7.12 34.56
N ASP A 445 8.25 -6.87 34.92
CA ASP A 445 7.41 -5.83 34.30
C ASP A 445 6.35 -5.31 35.28
N LEU A 446 6.08 -4.01 35.29
CA LEU A 446 5.05 -3.44 36.18
C LEU A 446 3.72 -3.33 35.43
N SER A 447 2.75 -4.17 35.77
CA SER A 447 1.44 -4.13 35.11
C SER A 447 0.67 -2.85 35.42
N ARG A 448 -0.31 -2.50 34.57
CA ARG A 448 -1.22 -1.37 34.83
C ARG A 448 -1.99 -1.53 36.14
N SER A 449 -2.27 -2.76 36.58
CA SER A 449 -3.00 -3.02 37.82
C SER A 449 -2.13 -2.74 39.04
N GLU A 450 -0.87 -3.20 39.05
CA GLU A 450 0.07 -2.94 40.14
C GLU A 450 0.42 -1.47 40.25
N LEU A 451 0.64 -0.79 39.12
CA LEU A 451 0.89 0.64 39.09
C LEU A 451 -0.28 1.44 39.69
N ASN A 452 -1.52 1.04 39.42
CA ASN A 452 -2.71 1.64 40.05
C ASN A 452 -2.76 1.38 41.56
N VAL A 453 -2.36 0.20 42.03
CA VAL A 453 -2.30 -0.15 43.46
C VAL A 453 -1.25 0.72 44.17
N ILE A 454 -0.06 0.83 43.58
CA ILE A 454 1.04 1.68 44.09
C ILE A 454 0.64 3.15 44.10
N GLN A 455 0.00 3.64 43.04
CA GLN A 455 -0.47 5.02 42.96
C GLN A 455 -1.52 5.35 44.01
N ASN A 456 -2.47 4.44 44.24
CA ASN A 456 -3.48 4.63 45.26
C ASN A 456 -2.84 4.67 46.65
N ALA A 457 -1.91 3.75 46.96
CA ALA A 457 -1.17 3.75 48.22
C ALA A 457 -0.33 5.03 48.41
N ALA A 458 0.39 5.47 47.38
CA ALA A 458 1.25 6.65 47.43
C ALA A 458 0.48 7.98 47.54
N LYS A 459 -0.75 8.06 47.02
CA LYS A 459 -1.59 9.25 47.11
C LYS A 459 -1.92 9.62 48.56
N HIS A 460 -2.06 8.62 49.43
CA HIS A 460 -2.31 8.83 50.87
C HIS A 460 -1.10 9.46 51.58
N LEU A 461 0.09 9.34 51.00
CA LEU A 461 1.35 9.91 51.50
C LEU A 461 1.66 11.28 50.87
N GLY A 462 0.75 11.85 50.08
CA GLY A 462 0.92 13.16 49.45
C GLY A 462 1.80 13.15 48.20
N PHE A 463 2.19 11.99 47.67
CA PHE A 463 2.93 11.92 46.40
C PHE A 463 2.01 12.19 45.21
N ASP A 464 2.43 13.10 44.33
CA ASP A 464 1.77 13.32 43.04
C ASP A 464 2.12 12.21 42.02
N GLN A 465 1.28 12.06 40.99
CA GLN A 465 1.47 11.05 39.95
C GLN A 465 2.79 11.20 39.20
N GLY A 466 3.28 12.43 39.00
CA GLY A 466 4.55 12.70 38.33
C GLY A 466 5.74 12.18 39.12
N ARG A 467 5.74 12.39 40.44
CA ARG A 467 6.78 11.87 41.34
C ARG A 467 6.80 10.35 41.37
N ILE A 468 5.63 9.70 41.37
CA ILE A 468 5.54 8.23 41.34
C ILE A 468 6.13 7.67 40.04
N VAL A 469 5.85 8.29 38.90
CA VAL A 469 6.45 7.89 37.61
C VAL A 469 7.97 8.06 37.62
N GLN A 470 8.48 9.14 38.20
CA GLN A 470 9.92 9.35 38.37
C GLN A 470 10.56 8.28 39.26
N LEU A 471 9.90 7.89 40.36
CA LEU A 471 10.38 6.84 41.26
C LEU A 471 10.42 5.47 40.57
N VAL A 472 9.40 5.14 39.77
CA VAL A 472 9.40 3.91 38.94
C VAL A 472 10.58 3.93 37.96
N GLN A 473 10.83 5.05 37.29
CA GLN A 473 11.99 5.19 36.39
C GLN A 473 13.33 5.10 37.12
N GLN A 474 13.44 5.65 38.33
CA GLN A 474 14.64 5.55 39.16
C GLN A 474 14.92 4.11 39.58
N VAL A 475 13.91 3.37 40.04
CA VAL A 475 14.07 1.96 40.40
C VAL A 475 14.48 1.16 39.17
N GLN A 476 13.78 1.33 38.03
CA GLN A 476 14.11 0.63 36.78
C GLN A 476 15.51 0.97 36.24
N SER A 477 15.96 2.21 36.34
CA SER A 477 17.29 2.63 35.84
C SER A 477 18.43 2.16 36.73
N VAL A 478 18.27 2.16 38.06
CA VAL A 478 19.25 1.58 38.98
C VAL A 478 19.37 0.07 38.79
N SER A 479 18.26 -0.62 38.50
CA SER A 479 18.25 -2.05 38.19
C SER A 479 18.81 -2.40 36.80
N LEU A 480 19.09 -1.43 35.93
CA LEU A 480 19.67 -1.64 34.59
C LEU A 480 21.17 -1.30 34.50
N LEU A 481 21.74 -0.67 35.54
CA LEU A 481 23.15 -0.24 35.60
C LEU A 481 24.03 -1.11 36.51
N GLY A 482 23.45 -1.98 37.32
CA GLY A 482 24.14 -3.08 38.03
C GLY A 482 23.88 -4.40 37.33
#